data_AF-A0A2H5C912-F1
#
_entry.id   AF-A0A2H5C912-F1
#
_cell.length_a   1.000
_cell.length_b   1.000
_cell.length_c   1.000
_cell.angle_alpha   90.00
_cell.angle_beta   90.00
_cell.angle_gamma   90.00
#
_symmetry.space_group_name_H-M   'P 1'
#
loop_
_entity.id
_entity.type
_entity.pdbx_description
1 polymer ?
#
loop_
_entity_poly.entity_id
_entity_poly.type
_entity_poly.pdbx_seq_one_letter_code
_entity_poly.pdbx_strand_id
1 'polypeptide(L)'
;MKKGKTLEPGLLASDSDWHNNACLNYMPDHGTAYTEGYRRAADILINHIDESGRDQDFLVYPVLFLYRHHLELLIKQIIGLALALAEDPDKHQYKKDDHNLNNLWPLAQKLILEVDDSYRPSDFKIVKEVVKALHQADERATDFRYAKRNDGTRSLEGIHYVNTRRFGKKMGEASDLLDGVDNGLRYLLDCKAEWNQILDSF
;
A
#
# COMPACT_ATOMS: atom_id res chain seq x y z
N MET A 1 -34.89 16.08 -40.78
CA MET A 1 -33.55 16.07 -40.15
C MET A 1 -33.68 15.48 -38.75
N LYS A 2 -33.21 14.25 -38.53
CA LYS A 2 -33.15 13.68 -37.18
C LYS A 2 -32.00 14.36 -36.44
N LYS A 3 -32.31 15.17 -35.42
CA LYS A 3 -31.32 15.66 -34.46
C LYS A 3 -30.64 14.43 -33.84
N GLY A 4 -29.36 14.23 -34.10
CA GLY A 4 -28.58 13.22 -33.40
C GLY A 4 -28.63 13.52 -31.91
N LYS A 5 -29.05 12.56 -31.09
CA LYS A 5 -28.85 12.63 -29.64
C LYS A 5 -27.35 12.74 -29.41
N THR A 6 -26.88 13.88 -28.92
CA THR A 6 -25.61 13.93 -28.19
C THR A 6 -25.76 12.95 -27.02
N LEU A 7 -24.97 11.88 -27.04
CA LEU A 7 -24.84 10.98 -25.90
C LEU A 7 -24.14 11.78 -24.81
N GLU A 8 -24.83 11.98 -23.69
CA GLU A 8 -24.20 12.51 -22.47
C GLU A 8 -23.00 11.64 -22.10
N PRO A 9 -21.88 12.23 -21.65
CA PRO A 9 -20.74 11.47 -21.17
C PRO A 9 -21.15 10.48 -20.07
N GLY A 10 -20.58 9.27 -20.10
CA GLY A 10 -20.79 8.28 -19.04
C GLY A 10 -20.05 8.66 -17.74
N LEU A 11 -20.37 8.00 -16.63
CA LEU A 11 -19.76 8.27 -15.31
C LEU A 11 -18.22 8.20 -15.30
N LEU A 12 -17.62 7.36 -16.16
CA LEU A 12 -16.17 7.17 -16.29
C LEU A 12 -15.66 7.78 -17.60
N ALA A 13 -15.97 9.05 -17.83
CA ALA A 13 -15.52 9.81 -19.00
C ALA A 13 -14.66 11.01 -18.55
N SER A 14 -13.75 11.44 -19.42
CA SER A 14 -13.07 12.73 -19.29
C SER A 14 -14.01 13.87 -19.68
N ASP A 15 -13.77 15.07 -19.17
CA ASP A 15 -14.50 16.28 -19.55
C ASP A 15 -13.55 17.43 -19.93
N SER A 16 -14.10 18.58 -20.29
CA SER A 16 -13.41 19.77 -20.77
C SER A 16 -12.57 20.48 -19.70
N ASP A 17 -12.89 20.30 -18.42
CA ASP A 17 -12.13 20.79 -17.27
C ASP A 17 -10.92 19.89 -16.98
N TRP A 18 -9.95 19.93 -17.90
CA TRP A 18 -8.81 19.00 -17.96
C TRP A 18 -8.08 18.73 -16.64
N HIS A 19 -8.05 19.67 -15.69
CA HIS A 19 -7.37 19.52 -14.40
C HIS A 19 -8.08 18.52 -13.47
N ASN A 20 -9.35 18.18 -13.74
CA ASN A 20 -10.09 17.12 -13.05
C ASN A 20 -10.06 15.78 -13.82
N ASN A 21 -9.43 15.72 -15.00
CA ASN A 21 -9.23 14.47 -15.72
C ASN A 21 -8.00 13.74 -15.17
N ALA A 22 -8.23 12.74 -14.32
CA ALA A 22 -7.17 11.83 -13.90
C ALA A 22 -6.77 10.88 -15.05
N CYS A 23 -5.47 10.77 -15.31
CA CYS A 23 -4.94 9.77 -16.23
C CYS A 23 -4.86 8.40 -15.53
N LEU A 24 -5.42 7.37 -16.13
CA LEU A 24 -5.31 5.98 -15.67
C LEU A 24 -4.43 5.19 -16.64
N ASN A 25 -3.72 4.17 -16.14
CA ASN A 25 -2.90 3.24 -16.93
C ASN A 25 -1.77 3.89 -17.75
N TYR A 26 -1.27 5.06 -17.31
CA TYR A 26 -0.20 5.78 -18.01
C TYR A 26 1.21 5.42 -17.51
N MET A 27 1.32 4.81 -16.33
CA MET A 27 2.60 4.35 -15.77
C MET A 27 2.81 2.87 -16.12
N PRO A 28 4.02 2.45 -16.55
CA PRO A 28 4.31 1.04 -16.78
C PRO A 28 4.07 0.19 -15.52
N ASP A 29 4.52 0.69 -14.37
CA ASP A 29 4.16 0.12 -13.07
C ASP A 29 2.88 0.76 -12.53
N HIS A 30 1.78 0.00 -12.63
CA HIS A 30 0.48 0.45 -12.16
C HIS A 30 0.39 0.42 -10.63
N GLY A 31 1.21 -0.38 -9.94
CA GLY A 31 1.13 -0.60 -8.49
C GLY A 31 1.41 0.67 -7.68
N THR A 32 2.41 1.45 -8.09
CA THR A 32 2.83 2.66 -7.39
C THR A 32 1.72 3.72 -7.28
N ALA A 33 0.89 3.87 -8.32
CA ALA A 33 -0.23 4.83 -8.27
C ALA A 33 -1.27 4.44 -7.21
N TYR A 34 -1.53 3.15 -7.03
CA TYR A 34 -2.45 2.66 -5.99
C TYR A 34 -1.85 2.81 -4.60
N THR A 35 -0.61 2.36 -4.38
CA THR A 35 0.05 2.49 -3.06
C THR A 35 0.07 3.95 -2.63
N GLU A 36 0.57 4.84 -3.47
CA GLU A 36 0.74 6.25 -3.13
C GLU A 36 -0.59 7.00 -3.04
N GLY A 37 -1.57 6.68 -3.90
CA GLY A 37 -2.89 7.27 -3.86
C GLY A 37 -3.59 7.07 -2.51
N TYR A 38 -3.53 5.85 -1.95
CA TYR A 38 -4.12 5.57 -0.64
C TYR A 38 -3.39 6.28 0.51
N ARG A 39 -2.04 6.33 0.48
CA ARG A 39 -1.24 7.06 1.47
C ARG A 39 -1.58 8.55 1.46
N ARG A 40 -1.52 9.19 0.29
CA ARG A 40 -1.83 10.62 0.13
C ARG A 40 -3.24 10.96 0.58
N ALA A 41 -4.23 10.12 0.23
CA ALA A 41 -5.60 10.32 0.66
C ALA A 41 -5.70 10.30 2.19
N ALA A 42 -5.03 9.35 2.86
CA ALA A 42 -5.01 9.30 4.32
C ALA A 42 -4.35 10.54 4.94
N ASP A 43 -3.24 11.01 4.37
CA ASP A 43 -2.55 12.22 4.83
C ASP A 43 -3.41 13.48 4.69
N ILE A 44 -4.11 13.63 3.57
CA ILE A 44 -5.06 14.74 3.36
C ILE A 44 -6.14 14.72 4.45
N LEU A 45 -6.71 13.56 4.75
CA LEU A 45 -7.73 13.43 5.80
C LEU A 45 -7.18 13.76 7.19
N ILE A 46 -5.96 13.30 7.50
CA ILE A 46 -5.31 13.62 8.79
C ILE A 46 -5.03 15.12 8.90
N ASN A 47 -4.54 15.76 7.83
CA ASN A 47 -4.28 17.19 7.82
C ASN A 47 -5.58 17.99 7.98
N HIS A 48 -6.66 17.61 7.31
CA HIS A 48 -7.98 18.22 7.50
C HIS A 48 -8.45 18.13 8.96
N ILE A 49 -8.34 16.96 9.58
CA ILE A 49 -8.69 16.77 11.00
C ILE A 49 -7.84 17.69 11.88
N ASP A 50 -6.55 17.80 11.56
CA ASP A 50 -5.60 18.54 12.36
C ASP A 50 -5.80 20.05 12.32
N GLU A 51 -6.04 20.58 11.12
CA GLU A 51 -6.27 22.00 10.89
C GLU A 51 -7.64 22.46 11.36
N SER A 52 -8.67 21.63 11.17
CA SER A 52 -10.05 22.00 11.48
C SER A 52 -10.49 21.64 12.90
N GLY A 53 -9.87 20.64 13.52
CA GLY A 53 -10.33 20.03 14.78
C GLY A 53 -11.71 19.37 14.66
N ARG A 54 -12.10 18.96 13.44
CA ARG A 54 -13.43 18.43 13.11
C ARG A 54 -13.35 17.10 12.35
N ASP A 55 -14.50 16.44 12.27
CA ASP A 55 -14.75 15.22 11.51
C ASP A 55 -13.93 13.99 11.93
N GLN A 56 -13.12 14.08 12.98
CA GLN A 56 -12.26 12.99 13.44
C GLN A 56 -13.01 11.70 13.74
N ASP A 57 -14.22 11.81 14.30
CA ASP A 57 -15.04 10.66 14.68
C ASP A 57 -15.60 9.92 13.45
N PHE A 58 -15.69 10.60 12.31
CA PHE A 58 -16.12 10.01 11.04
C PHE A 58 -14.94 9.58 10.17
N LEU A 59 -13.88 10.39 10.13
CA LEU A 59 -12.72 10.18 9.26
C LEU A 59 -11.69 9.20 9.81
N VAL A 60 -11.75 8.83 11.10
CA VAL A 60 -10.86 7.82 11.69
C VAL A 60 -10.92 6.49 10.94
N TYR A 61 -12.12 6.02 10.56
CA TYR A 61 -12.31 4.74 9.87
C TYR A 61 -11.65 4.71 8.49
N PRO A 62 -11.92 5.65 7.56
CA PRO A 62 -11.23 5.69 6.27
C PRO A 62 -9.73 5.93 6.43
N VAL A 63 -9.27 6.78 7.37
CA VAL A 63 -7.82 6.98 7.61
C VAL A 63 -7.12 5.66 7.93
N LEU A 64 -7.68 4.87 8.87
CA LEU A 64 -7.12 3.58 9.25
C LEU A 64 -7.10 2.60 8.08
N PHE A 65 -8.21 2.52 7.32
CA PHE A 65 -8.31 1.62 6.18
C PHE A 65 -7.34 1.99 5.04
N LEU A 66 -7.29 3.27 4.65
CA LEU A 66 -6.43 3.75 3.57
C LEU A 66 -4.96 3.43 3.85
N TYR A 67 -4.50 3.71 5.07
CA TYR A 67 -3.13 3.42 5.47
C TYR A 67 -2.83 1.91 5.58
N ARG A 68 -3.75 1.12 6.12
CA ARG A 68 -3.64 -0.36 6.12
C ARG A 68 -3.49 -0.87 4.69
N HIS A 69 -4.32 -0.38 3.77
CA HIS A 69 -4.35 -0.86 2.39
C HIS A 69 -3.11 -0.43 1.60
N HIS A 70 -2.65 0.82 1.78
CA HIS A 70 -1.36 1.28 1.27
C HIS A 70 -0.23 0.33 1.69
N LEU A 71 -0.12 0.03 2.99
CA LEU A 71 0.97 -0.80 3.51
C LEU A 71 0.90 -2.23 2.97
N GLU A 72 -0.29 -2.81 2.85
CA GLU A 72 -0.49 -4.15 2.26
C GLU A 72 -0.01 -4.19 0.81
N LEU A 73 -0.39 -3.20 -0.01
CA LEU A 73 0.01 -3.13 -1.42
C LEU A 73 1.52 -2.92 -1.57
N LEU A 74 2.11 -2.05 -0.75
CA LEU A 74 3.56 -1.80 -0.78
C LEU A 74 4.35 -3.06 -0.39
N ILE A 75 3.93 -3.78 0.64
CA ILE A 75 4.54 -5.06 1.02
C ILE A 75 4.44 -6.08 -0.12
N LYS A 76 3.29 -6.19 -0.80
CA LYS A 76 3.10 -7.09 -1.95
C LYS A 76 3.99 -6.72 -3.14
N GLN A 77 4.17 -5.44 -3.38
CA GLN A 77 5.07 -4.92 -4.42
C GLN A 77 6.52 -5.31 -4.12
N ILE A 78 6.98 -5.08 -2.89
CA ILE A 78 8.32 -5.48 -2.42
C ILE A 78 8.54 -6.99 -2.55
N ILE A 79 7.56 -7.82 -2.17
CA ILE A 79 7.64 -9.29 -2.38
C ILE A 79 7.86 -9.61 -3.86
N GLY A 80 7.11 -8.96 -4.76
CA GLY A 80 7.24 -9.16 -6.21
C GLY A 80 8.63 -8.79 -6.73
N LEU A 81 9.16 -7.63 -6.32
CA LEU A 81 10.49 -7.17 -6.70
C LEU A 81 11.59 -8.10 -6.18
N ALA A 82 11.52 -8.47 -4.90
CA ALA A 82 12.51 -9.35 -4.29
C ALA A 82 12.48 -10.76 -4.90
N LEU A 83 11.30 -11.30 -5.23
CA LEU A 83 11.21 -12.58 -5.97
C LEU A 83 11.86 -12.50 -7.36
N ALA A 84 11.74 -11.38 -8.08
CA ALA A 84 12.39 -11.21 -9.37
C ALA A 84 13.94 -11.13 -9.26
N LEU A 85 14.44 -10.71 -8.11
CA LEU A 85 15.87 -10.68 -7.81
C LEU A 85 16.41 -12.04 -7.35
N ALA A 86 15.62 -12.80 -6.58
CA ALA A 86 16.00 -14.08 -6.00
C ALA A 86 16.54 -15.09 -7.03
N GLU A 87 17.54 -15.88 -6.63
CA GLU A 87 18.13 -16.93 -7.47
C GLU A 87 17.16 -18.09 -7.73
N ASP A 88 16.36 -18.45 -6.73
CA ASP A 88 15.37 -19.51 -6.77
C ASP A 88 14.05 -18.99 -6.15
N PRO A 89 13.22 -18.31 -6.95
CA PRO A 89 11.95 -17.73 -6.46
C PRO A 89 10.90 -18.80 -6.13
N ASP A 90 10.94 -19.97 -6.78
CA ASP A 90 9.94 -21.02 -6.65
C ASP A 90 9.99 -21.73 -5.28
N LYS A 91 11.11 -21.61 -4.55
CA LYS A 91 11.23 -22.11 -3.17
C LYS A 91 10.33 -21.36 -2.18
N HIS A 92 9.82 -20.18 -2.54
CA HIS A 92 8.99 -19.36 -1.66
C HIS A 92 7.51 -19.50 -2.00
N GLN A 93 6.71 -19.85 -0.99
CA GLN A 93 5.26 -19.95 -1.16
C GLN A 93 4.61 -18.56 -1.05
N TYR A 94 4.54 -17.84 -2.17
CA TYR A 94 3.80 -16.57 -2.24
C TYR A 94 2.39 -16.76 -2.80
N LYS A 95 1.38 -16.53 -1.96
CA LYS A 95 -0.03 -16.48 -2.35
C LYS A 95 -0.43 -15.02 -2.62
N LYS A 96 -0.60 -14.67 -3.90
CA LYS A 96 -0.91 -13.29 -4.33
C LYS A 96 -2.24 -12.76 -3.79
N ASP A 97 -3.17 -13.65 -3.48
CA ASP A 97 -4.48 -13.37 -2.90
C ASP A 97 -4.49 -13.32 -1.36
N ASP A 98 -3.34 -13.51 -0.70
CA ASP A 98 -3.25 -13.34 0.75
C ASP A 98 -3.32 -11.85 1.12
N HIS A 99 -4.16 -11.51 2.08
CA HIS A 99 -4.34 -10.15 2.62
C HIS A 99 -3.87 -10.04 4.07
N ASN A 100 -3.35 -11.13 4.63
CA ASN A 100 -2.93 -11.19 6.02
C ASN A 100 -1.52 -10.63 6.19
N LEU A 101 -1.42 -9.45 6.82
CA LEU A 101 -0.14 -8.80 7.07
C LEU A 101 0.82 -9.66 7.92
N ASN A 102 0.31 -10.56 8.78
CA ASN A 102 1.15 -11.48 9.55
C ASN A 102 1.78 -12.59 8.72
N ASN A 103 1.27 -12.85 7.51
CA ASN A 103 1.90 -13.76 6.55
C ASN A 103 2.80 -12.99 5.58
N LEU A 104 2.27 -11.87 5.06
CA LEU A 104 2.94 -11.06 4.04
C LEU A 104 4.25 -10.44 4.58
N TRP A 105 4.22 -9.84 5.76
CA TRP A 105 5.38 -9.12 6.29
C TRP A 105 6.59 -10.04 6.58
N PRO A 106 6.44 -11.19 7.27
CA PRO A 106 7.57 -12.11 7.46
C PRO A 106 8.15 -12.63 6.14
N LEU A 107 7.32 -12.89 5.13
CA LEU A 107 7.78 -13.29 3.80
C LEU A 107 8.58 -12.15 3.15
N ALA A 108 8.05 -10.92 3.15
CA ALA A 108 8.74 -9.76 2.61
C ALA A 108 10.10 -9.53 3.29
N GLN A 109 10.14 -9.54 4.63
CA GLN A 109 11.39 -9.38 5.38
C GLN A 109 12.41 -10.45 5.03
N LYS A 110 12.00 -11.73 4.99
CA LYS A 110 12.89 -12.84 4.61
C LYS A 110 13.48 -12.62 3.21
N LEU A 111 12.63 -12.22 2.26
CA LEU A 111 13.00 -11.98 0.87
C LEU A 111 13.95 -10.79 0.71
N ILE A 112 13.68 -9.66 1.37
CA ILE A 112 14.57 -8.49 1.33
C ILE A 112 15.97 -8.88 1.82
N LEU A 113 16.06 -9.56 2.96
CA LEU A 113 17.33 -9.99 3.54
C LEU A 113 18.07 -11.05 2.71
N GLU A 114 17.37 -11.74 1.81
CA GLU A 114 17.96 -12.71 0.90
C GLU A 114 18.61 -12.04 -0.32
N VAL A 115 18.03 -10.93 -0.81
CA VAL A 115 18.45 -10.30 -2.06
C VAL A 115 19.27 -9.02 -1.86
N ASP A 116 19.25 -8.45 -0.66
CA ASP A 116 20.00 -7.25 -0.30
C ASP A 116 20.64 -7.40 1.09
N ASP A 117 21.95 -7.60 1.10
CA ASP A 117 22.76 -7.84 2.30
C ASP A 117 23.10 -6.56 3.08
N SER A 118 22.63 -5.39 2.64
CA SER A 118 22.75 -4.14 3.38
C SER A 118 21.77 -4.06 4.56
N TYR A 119 20.64 -4.77 4.47
CA TYR A 119 19.61 -4.77 5.50
C TYR A 119 19.85 -5.78 6.62
N ARG A 120 19.39 -5.44 7.82
CA ARG A 120 19.37 -6.30 9.01
C ARG A 120 17.95 -6.40 9.56
N PRO A 121 17.58 -7.51 10.23
CA PRO A 121 16.24 -7.64 10.84
C PRO A 121 15.85 -6.49 11.78
N SER A 122 16.83 -5.86 12.44
CA SER A 122 16.65 -4.72 13.34
C SER A 122 16.15 -3.45 12.66
N ASP A 123 16.45 -3.27 11.37
CA ASP A 123 16.14 -2.04 10.64
C ASP A 123 14.63 -1.89 10.48
N PHE A 124 13.91 -3.00 10.43
CA PHE A 124 12.47 -3.04 10.24
C PHE A 124 11.63 -2.99 11.52
N LYS A 125 12.21 -2.50 12.63
CA LYS A 125 11.51 -2.44 13.93
C LYS A 125 10.16 -1.72 13.82
N ILE A 126 10.13 -0.54 13.18
CA ILE A 126 8.91 0.25 13.03
C ILE A 126 7.86 -0.46 12.19
N VAL A 127 8.25 -1.09 11.08
CA VAL A 127 7.34 -1.85 10.21
C VAL A 127 6.72 -3.01 10.97
N LYS A 128 7.53 -3.75 11.75
CA LYS A 128 7.04 -4.86 12.58
C LYS A 128 6.04 -4.40 13.63
N GLU A 129 6.28 -3.25 14.27
CA GLU A 129 5.37 -2.67 15.27
C GLU A 129 4.02 -2.28 14.63
N VAL A 130 4.06 -1.59 13.49
CA VAL A 130 2.87 -1.15 12.75
C VAL A 130 2.06 -2.33 12.22
N VAL A 131 2.71 -3.29 11.55
CA VAL A 131 2.06 -4.50 11.03
C VAL A 131 1.36 -5.27 12.14
N LYS A 132 2.02 -5.45 13.28
CA LYS A 132 1.44 -6.14 14.44
C LYS A 132 0.20 -5.40 14.95
N ALA A 133 0.27 -4.08 15.09
CA ALA A 133 -0.86 -3.28 15.58
C ALA A 133 -2.05 -3.32 14.60
N LEU A 134 -1.79 -3.20 13.29
CA LEU A 134 -2.83 -3.29 12.27
C LEU A 134 -3.48 -4.66 12.24
N HIS A 135 -2.70 -5.75 12.29
CA HIS A 135 -3.25 -7.09 12.31
C HIS A 135 -4.10 -7.36 13.57
N GLN A 136 -3.67 -6.87 14.73
CA GLN A 136 -4.45 -7.01 15.97
C GLN A 136 -5.78 -6.26 15.93
N ALA A 137 -5.82 -5.10 15.26
CA ALA A 137 -7.03 -4.29 15.14
C ALA A 137 -7.94 -4.73 13.98
N ASP A 138 -7.37 -5.20 12.87
CA ASP A 138 -8.09 -5.55 11.63
C ASP A 138 -7.36 -6.66 10.85
N GLU A 139 -7.48 -7.89 11.36
CA GLU A 139 -6.87 -9.09 10.78
C GLU A 139 -7.22 -9.28 9.29
N ARG A 140 -8.47 -9.00 8.91
CA ARG A 140 -9.05 -9.38 7.61
C ARG A 140 -9.33 -8.22 6.66
N ALA A 141 -8.84 -7.01 6.95
CA ALA A 141 -9.16 -5.81 6.19
C ALA A 141 -10.62 -5.34 6.32
N THR A 142 -11.39 -5.85 7.25
CA THR A 142 -12.84 -5.63 7.31
C THR A 142 -13.25 -4.65 8.39
N ASP A 143 -12.53 -4.63 9.52
CA ASP A 143 -13.00 -3.98 10.74
C ASP A 143 -12.90 -2.45 10.67
N PHE A 144 -12.04 -1.91 9.82
CA PHE A 144 -12.00 -0.47 9.54
C PHE A 144 -13.08 -0.01 8.54
N ARG A 145 -13.74 -0.93 7.84
CA ARG A 145 -14.73 -0.61 6.79
C ARG A 145 -16.17 -0.88 7.19
N TYR A 146 -16.40 -1.91 7.99
CA TYR A 146 -17.73 -2.38 8.33
C TYR A 146 -17.94 -2.24 9.83
N ALA A 147 -19.12 -1.74 10.23
CA ALA A 147 -19.44 -1.58 11.65
C ALA A 147 -19.65 -2.91 12.39
N LYS A 148 -19.89 -3.99 11.65
CA LYS A 148 -20.09 -5.34 12.18
C LYS A 148 -19.33 -6.36 11.35
N ARG A 149 -18.87 -7.40 12.04
CA ARG A 149 -18.31 -8.62 11.42
C ARG A 149 -19.44 -9.54 10.94
N ASN A 150 -19.07 -10.57 10.16
CA ASN A 150 -20.01 -11.55 9.62
C ASN A 150 -20.79 -12.33 10.70
N ASP A 151 -20.25 -12.43 11.91
CA ASP A 151 -20.90 -13.06 13.07
C ASP A 151 -21.82 -12.09 13.85
N GLY A 152 -21.94 -10.84 13.40
CA GLY A 152 -22.78 -9.81 14.02
C GLY A 152 -22.11 -9.04 15.16
N THR A 153 -20.89 -9.41 15.57
CA THR A 153 -20.11 -8.67 16.57
C THR A 153 -19.68 -7.30 16.04
N ARG A 154 -19.45 -6.34 16.95
CA ARG A 154 -19.03 -4.99 16.56
C ARG A 154 -17.55 -5.00 16.15
N SER A 155 -17.23 -4.33 15.07
CA SER A 155 -15.84 -4.12 14.69
C SER A 155 -15.14 -3.17 15.66
N LEU A 156 -13.83 -3.36 15.84
CA LEU A 156 -12.98 -2.55 16.73
C LEU A 156 -13.41 -2.57 18.21
N GLU A 157 -14.07 -3.65 18.65
CA GLU A 157 -14.45 -3.81 20.06
C GLU A 157 -13.22 -3.70 20.98
N GLY A 158 -13.32 -2.83 22.01
CA GLY A 158 -12.24 -2.53 22.94
C GLY A 158 -11.30 -1.38 22.53
N ILE A 159 -11.42 -0.86 21.30
CA ILE A 159 -10.69 0.34 20.87
C ILE A 159 -11.62 1.55 21.01
N HIS A 160 -11.34 2.41 21.99
CA HIS A 160 -12.19 3.58 22.29
C HIS A 160 -11.69 4.88 21.66
N TYR A 161 -10.38 5.04 21.51
CA TYR A 161 -9.78 6.26 20.99
C TYR A 161 -8.60 5.94 20.08
N VAL A 162 -8.53 6.63 18.96
CA VAL A 162 -7.38 6.64 18.06
C VAL A 162 -6.99 8.09 17.82
N ASN A 163 -5.72 8.42 18.10
CA ASN A 163 -5.18 9.70 17.71
C ASN A 163 -4.67 9.60 16.27
N THR A 164 -5.39 10.21 15.33
CA THR A 164 -5.11 10.12 13.89
C THR A 164 -3.74 10.68 13.52
N ARG A 165 -3.29 11.78 14.16
CA ARG A 165 -1.95 12.34 13.97
C ARG A 165 -0.84 11.35 14.35
N ARG A 166 -0.92 10.76 15.55
CA ARG A 166 0.06 9.76 16.04
C ARG A 166 0.06 8.53 15.14
N PHE A 167 -1.13 8.08 14.73
CA PHE A 167 -1.27 6.96 13.80
C PHE A 167 -0.59 7.26 12.47
N GLY A 168 -0.92 8.39 11.82
CA GLY A 168 -0.33 8.82 10.56
C GLY A 168 1.18 8.95 10.63
N LYS A 169 1.72 9.56 11.70
CA LYS A 169 3.17 9.65 11.91
C LYS A 169 3.85 8.27 11.89
N LYS A 170 3.28 7.29 12.61
CA LYS A 170 3.84 5.94 12.69
C LYS A 170 3.71 5.17 11.37
N MET A 171 2.60 5.35 10.67
CA MET A 171 2.42 4.79 9.33
C MET A 171 3.43 5.39 8.34
N GLY A 172 3.57 6.72 8.33
CA GLY A 172 4.54 7.43 7.48
C GLY A 172 5.98 6.96 7.72
N GLU A 173 6.42 6.83 8.98
CA GLU A 173 7.75 6.29 9.32
C GLU A 173 7.96 4.86 8.76
N ALA A 174 6.93 4.01 8.79
CA ALA A 174 7.01 2.66 8.21
C ALA A 174 6.99 2.67 6.69
N SER A 175 6.15 3.51 6.08
CA SER A 175 6.04 3.68 4.64
C SER A 175 7.33 4.22 4.04
N ASP A 176 7.92 5.28 4.61
CA ASP A 176 9.18 5.87 4.12
C ASP A 176 10.32 4.86 4.10
N LEU A 177 10.38 4.00 5.12
CA LEU A 177 11.37 2.92 5.17
C LEU A 177 11.15 1.92 4.03
N LEU A 178 9.90 1.47 3.84
CA LEU A 178 9.55 0.51 2.79
C LEU A 178 9.67 1.09 1.38
N ASP A 179 9.40 2.38 1.20
CA ASP A 179 9.65 3.09 -0.06
C ASP A 179 11.15 3.13 -0.37
N GLY A 180 12.00 3.27 0.64
CA GLY A 180 13.46 3.13 0.49
C GLY A 180 13.86 1.73 0.01
N VAL A 181 13.26 0.68 0.58
CA VAL A 181 13.47 -0.71 0.16
C VAL A 181 13.00 -0.91 -1.28
N ASP A 182 11.78 -0.47 -1.60
CA ASP A 182 11.19 -0.59 -2.94
C ASP A 182 12.09 0.03 -4.02
N ASN A 183 12.56 1.26 -3.79
CA ASN A 183 13.50 1.94 -4.67
C ASN A 183 14.84 1.19 -4.81
N GLY A 184 15.38 0.67 -3.71
CA GLY A 184 16.60 -0.13 -3.72
C GLY A 184 16.46 -1.40 -4.56
N LEU A 185 15.37 -2.14 -4.38
CA LEU A 185 15.11 -3.36 -5.15
C LEU A 185 14.90 -3.07 -6.64
N ARG A 186 14.24 -1.96 -7.00
CA ARG A 186 14.10 -1.53 -8.40
C ARG A 186 15.46 -1.25 -9.03
N TYR A 187 16.31 -0.51 -8.32
CA TYR A 187 17.67 -0.24 -8.78
C TYR A 187 18.48 -1.53 -9.00
N LEU A 188 18.34 -2.51 -8.11
CA LEU A 188 19.00 -3.82 -8.28
C LEU A 188 18.46 -4.58 -9.50
N LEU A 189 17.16 -4.48 -9.80
CA LEU A 189 16.57 -5.09 -11.00
C LEU A 189 17.09 -4.43 -12.28
N ASP A 190 17.21 -3.11 -12.30
CA ASP A 190 17.78 -2.38 -13.42
C ASP A 190 19.25 -2.81 -13.65
N CYS A 191 20.06 -2.87 -12.59
CA CYS A 191 21.44 -3.38 -12.66
C CYS A 191 21.50 -4.82 -13.22
N LYS A 192 20.61 -5.71 -12.77
CA LYS A 192 20.53 -7.10 -13.23
C LYS A 192 20.16 -7.16 -14.72
N ALA A 193 19.22 -6.33 -15.16
CA ALA A 193 18.80 -6.26 -16.55
C ALA A 193 19.93 -5.76 -17.47
N GLU A 194 20.63 -4.69 -17.07
CA GLU A 194 21.79 -4.17 -17.79
C GLU A 194 22.91 -5.21 -17.90
N TRP A 195 23.23 -5.90 -16.82
CA TRP A 195 24.27 -6.94 -16.82
C TRP A 195 23.93 -8.10 -17.76
N ASN A 196 22.67 -8.54 -17.77
CA ASN A 196 22.22 -9.59 -18.69
C ASN A 196 22.33 -9.16 -20.15
N GLN A 197 21.97 -7.92 -20.48
CA GLN A 197 22.12 -7.38 -21.84
C GLN A 197 23.59 -7.36 -22.30
N ILE A 198 24.51 -7.05 -21.38
CA ILE A 198 25.95 -7.10 -21.67
C ILE A 198 26.38 -8.54 -21.95
N LEU A 199 25.98 -9.50 -21.11
CA LEU A 199 26.31 -10.92 -21.31
C LEU A 199 25.75 -11.48 -22.62
N ASP A 200 24.51 -11.12 -22.98
CA ASP A 200 23.86 -11.56 -24.21
C ASP A 200 24.47 -10.92 -25.49
N SER A 201 25.32 -9.90 -25.33
CA SER A 201 26.00 -9.22 -26.44
C SER A 201 27.37 -9.84 -26.83
N PHE A 202 27.84 -10.83 -26.06
CA PHE A 202 29.06 -11.61 -26.32
C PHE A 202 28.76 -13.00 -26.85
#